data_AF-A0A419A782-F1
#
_entry.id   AF-A0A419A782-F1
#
_cell.length_a   1.000
_cell.length_b   1.000
_cell.length_c   1.000
_cell.angle_alpha   90.00
_cell.angle_beta   90.00
_cell.angle_gamma   90.00
#
_symmetry.space_group_name_H-M   'P 1'
#
loop_
_entity.id
_entity.type
_entity.pdbx_description
1 polymer ?
#
loop_
_entity_poly.entity_id
_entity_poly.type
_entity_poly.pdbx_seq_one_letter_code
_entity_poly.pdbx_strand_id
1 'polypeptide(L)'
;MTFKSILAAYSGEADGRASLEMALTLQRHWPLHVTGLAWHGLNTLQRNWRGVLPRDIEEILAERDADTVAEIRERFDAVMAERGDPARADFLTVAGDSSLSLAETARGFDLVIMGRHSEEPDRSHFSARPDVVALRAGRPVIVTPPRHAAGELPQRVLIGWDGKRNAARAVVDAMPFLTAAAEVLLVSIGKPPPEREGATILNLMQRHGVNARPEILPEKRGGAGRALLDAAQDFGAGLLVIGAYEHSKFHEDLLGGVTNLMLAEAPLPVLMSH
;
A
#
# COMPACT_ATOMS: atom_id res chain seq x y z
N MET A 1 -0.60 -19.33 0.77
CA MET A 1 0.55 -18.84 -0.02
C MET A 1 1.29 -17.81 0.82
N THR A 2 2.58 -17.62 0.62
CA THR A 2 3.38 -16.60 1.34
C THR A 2 4.01 -15.67 0.32
N PHE A 3 4.23 -14.41 0.68
CA PHE A 3 4.97 -13.47 -0.16
C PHE A 3 6.42 -13.92 -0.32
N LYS A 4 6.98 -13.81 -1.53
CA LYS A 4 8.37 -14.15 -1.86
C LYS A 4 9.14 -12.98 -2.45
N SER A 5 8.46 -12.05 -3.11
CA SER A 5 9.06 -10.86 -3.68
C SER A 5 8.18 -9.65 -3.39
N ILE A 6 8.72 -8.64 -2.70
CA ILE A 6 8.00 -7.41 -2.37
C ILE A 6 8.73 -6.18 -2.90
N LEU A 7 7.97 -5.20 -3.36
CA LEU A 7 8.47 -3.91 -3.82
C LEU A 7 8.21 -2.85 -2.76
N ALA A 8 9.25 -2.30 -2.15
CA ALA A 8 9.14 -1.16 -1.23
C ALA A 8 9.42 0.13 -2.03
N ALA A 9 8.36 0.87 -2.36
CA ALA A 9 8.52 2.20 -2.94
C ALA A 9 9.11 3.10 -1.86
N TYR A 10 10.37 3.47 -2.07
CA TYR A 10 11.23 4.10 -1.09
C TYR A 10 11.73 5.42 -1.65
N SER A 11 11.15 6.52 -1.17
CA SER A 11 11.55 7.87 -1.56
C SER A 11 12.64 8.47 -0.65
N GLY A 12 13.21 7.71 0.30
CA GLY A 12 14.21 8.23 1.25
C GLY A 12 13.67 9.08 2.40
N GLU A 13 12.41 9.50 2.35
CA GLU A 13 11.80 10.45 3.29
C GLU A 13 11.02 9.77 4.43
N ALA A 14 10.33 10.55 5.29
CA ALA A 14 9.62 10.05 6.47
C ALA A 14 8.56 8.96 6.17
N ASP A 15 7.82 9.11 5.06
CA ASP A 15 6.81 8.14 4.63
C ASP A 15 7.42 6.97 3.84
N GLY A 16 8.53 7.20 3.12
CA GLY A 16 9.35 6.13 2.53
C GLY A 16 10.02 5.28 3.61
N ARG A 17 10.42 5.87 4.74
CA ARG A 17 10.93 5.12 5.89
C ARG A 17 9.85 4.18 6.41
N ALA A 18 8.61 4.64 6.55
CA ALA A 18 7.49 3.80 6.98
C ALA A 18 7.27 2.56 6.08
N SER A 19 7.40 2.70 4.75
CA SER A 19 7.29 1.55 3.83
C SER A 19 8.44 0.55 3.99
N LEU A 20 9.67 1.04 4.15
CA LEU A 20 10.83 0.19 4.40
C LEU A 20 10.76 -0.51 5.76
N GLU A 21 10.30 0.18 6.81
CA GLU A 21 10.11 -0.41 8.14
C GLU A 21 9.06 -1.54 8.14
N MET A 22 7.98 -1.39 7.35
CA MET A 22 7.04 -2.49 7.11
C MET A 22 7.72 -3.64 6.34
N ALA A 23 8.48 -3.34 5.27
CA ALA A 23 9.20 -4.37 4.50
C ALA A 23 10.17 -5.19 5.39
N LEU A 24 10.90 -4.53 6.30
CA LEU A 24 11.75 -5.18 7.29
C LEU A 24 10.95 -6.09 8.23
N THR A 25 9.79 -5.62 8.71
CA THR A 25 8.88 -6.43 9.52
C THR A 25 8.48 -7.71 8.79
N LEU A 26 8.16 -7.62 7.50
CA LEU A 26 7.78 -8.79 6.70
C LEU A 26 8.99 -9.73 6.46
N GLN A 27 10.17 -9.18 6.16
CA GLN A 27 11.38 -9.97 5.90
C GLN A 27 11.87 -10.74 7.14
N ARG A 28 11.62 -10.23 8.35
CA ARG A 28 11.90 -10.96 9.60
C ARG A 28 11.02 -12.18 9.80
N HIS A 29 9.78 -12.12 9.32
CA HIS A 29 8.79 -13.19 9.52
C HIS A 29 8.73 -14.17 8.36
N TRP A 30 9.04 -13.73 7.14
CA TRP A 30 8.98 -14.55 5.94
C TRP A 30 10.29 -14.48 5.15
N PRO A 31 10.75 -15.60 4.57
CA PRO A 31 11.91 -15.63 3.71
C PRO A 31 11.57 -15.05 2.33
N LEU A 32 11.48 -13.72 2.26
CA LEU A 32 11.17 -12.94 1.06
C LEU A 32 12.34 -12.05 0.62
N HIS A 33 12.34 -11.67 -0.65
CA HIS A 33 13.19 -10.62 -1.19
C HIS A 33 12.52 -9.26 -1.07
N VAL A 34 13.29 -8.28 -0.63
CA VAL A 34 12.88 -6.87 -0.59
C VAL A 34 13.58 -6.13 -1.72
N THR A 35 12.80 -5.59 -2.65
CA THR A 35 13.34 -4.67 -3.65
C THR A 35 12.97 -3.25 -3.28
N GLY A 36 13.98 -2.44 -2.93
CA GLY A 36 13.82 -1.00 -2.79
C GLY A 36 13.63 -0.36 -4.15
N LEU A 37 12.79 0.67 -4.24
CA LEU A 37 12.57 1.41 -5.47
C LEU A 37 12.63 2.91 -5.23
N ALA A 38 13.59 3.58 -5.87
CA ALA A 38 13.50 5.01 -6.12
C ALA A 38 12.68 5.25 -7.39
N TRP A 39 11.48 5.77 -7.22
CA TRP A 39 10.67 6.29 -8.33
C TRP A 39 10.78 7.80 -8.37
N HIS A 40 11.05 8.35 -9.54
CA HIS A 40 11.01 9.79 -9.76
C HIS A 40 10.35 10.12 -11.10
N GLY A 41 9.36 11.01 -11.03
CA GLY A 41 8.74 11.62 -12.18
C GLY A 41 9.32 13.00 -12.48
N LEU A 42 8.77 13.63 -13.52
CA LEU A 42 9.17 14.99 -13.87
C LEU A 42 8.83 15.95 -12.72
N ASN A 43 9.83 16.73 -12.30
CA ASN A 43 9.62 17.83 -11.36
C ASN A 43 8.74 18.93 -11.99
N THR A 44 8.27 19.88 -11.17
CA THR A 44 7.30 20.92 -11.60
C THR A 44 7.79 21.73 -12.80
N LEU A 45 9.10 22.05 -12.85
CA LEU A 45 9.69 22.80 -13.96
C LEU A 45 9.70 21.96 -15.23
N GLN A 46 10.21 20.73 -15.17
CA GLN A 46 10.22 19.78 -16.29
C GLN A 46 8.81 19.49 -16.81
N ARG A 47 7.82 19.42 -15.94
CA ARG A 47 6.42 19.18 -16.31
C ARG A 47 5.82 20.39 -17.04
N ASN A 48 5.99 21.59 -16.51
CA ASN A 48 5.36 22.81 -17.03
C ASN A 48 6.06 23.35 -18.29
N TRP A 49 7.36 23.07 -18.46
CA TRP A 49 8.18 23.62 -19.54
C TRP A 49 8.78 22.52 -20.44
N ARG A 50 8.13 21.36 -20.49
CA ARG A 50 8.57 20.18 -21.25
C ARG A 50 8.85 20.56 -22.72
N GLY A 51 10.08 20.32 -23.18
CA GLY A 51 10.51 20.62 -24.55
C GLY A 51 10.88 22.08 -24.84
N VAL A 52 10.82 22.96 -23.83
CA VAL A 52 11.20 24.38 -23.92
C VAL A 52 12.33 24.74 -22.95
N LEU A 53 12.66 23.83 -22.01
CA LEU A 53 13.78 24.01 -21.08
C LEU A 53 15.13 24.06 -21.81
N PRO A 54 16.00 25.03 -21.49
CA PRO A 54 17.39 25.02 -21.91
C PRO A 54 18.11 23.74 -21.46
N ARG A 55 19.02 23.22 -22.29
CA ARG A 55 19.72 21.94 -22.03
C ARG A 55 20.54 21.95 -20.75
N ASP A 56 21.19 23.06 -20.44
CA ASP A 56 21.95 23.28 -19.20
C ASP A 56 21.05 23.15 -17.95
N ILE A 57 19.81 23.62 -18.02
CA ILE A 57 18.84 23.44 -16.93
C ILE A 57 18.36 21.98 -16.87
N GLU A 58 18.11 21.33 -18.00
CA GLU A 58 17.76 19.89 -18.02
C GLU A 58 18.86 19.02 -17.40
N GLU A 59 20.13 19.30 -17.73
CA GLU A 59 21.31 18.62 -17.17
C GLU A 59 21.41 18.82 -15.66
N ILE A 60 21.28 20.07 -15.17
CA ILE A 60 21.28 20.35 -13.72
C ILE A 60 20.17 19.60 -12.99
N LEU A 61 18.97 19.53 -13.56
CA LEU A 61 17.86 18.81 -12.93
C LEU A 61 18.10 17.29 -12.92
N ALA A 62 18.66 16.74 -14.01
CA ALA A 62 18.99 15.32 -14.09
C ALA A 62 20.11 14.91 -13.12
N GLU A 63 21.14 15.74 -12.96
CA GLU A 63 22.20 15.52 -11.96
C GLU A 63 21.63 15.51 -10.53
N ARG A 64 20.76 16.47 -10.19
CA ARG A 64 20.12 16.52 -8.87
C ARG A 64 19.23 15.33 -8.60
N ASP A 65 18.48 14.86 -9.59
CA ASP A 65 17.67 13.64 -9.48
C ASP A 65 18.57 12.43 -9.24
N ALA A 66 19.70 12.32 -9.96
CA ALA A 66 20.66 11.24 -9.80
C ALA A 66 21.30 11.23 -8.40
N ASP A 67 21.70 12.39 -7.88
CA ASP A 67 22.22 12.53 -6.52
C ASP A 67 21.17 12.08 -5.49
N THR A 68 19.93 12.51 -5.66
CA THR A 68 18.82 12.11 -4.78
C THR A 68 18.59 10.60 -4.80
N VAL A 69 18.58 9.98 -5.99
CA VAL A 69 18.46 8.52 -6.14
C VAL A 69 19.64 7.79 -5.48
N ALA A 70 20.86 8.32 -5.60
CA ALA A 70 22.04 7.75 -4.98
C ALA A 70 21.94 7.78 -3.45
N GLU A 71 21.51 8.91 -2.87
CA GLU A 71 21.27 9.04 -1.41
C GLU A 71 20.20 8.05 -0.92
N ILE A 72 19.10 7.91 -1.67
CA ILE A 72 18.04 6.93 -1.36
C ILE A 72 18.62 5.51 -1.38
N ARG A 73 19.40 5.16 -2.40
CA ARG A 73 20.01 3.83 -2.52
C ARG A 73 20.98 3.55 -1.39
N GLU A 74 21.88 4.48 -1.09
CA GLU A 74 22.85 4.34 0.01
C GLU A 74 22.13 4.10 1.34
N ARG A 75 21.05 4.85 1.59
CA ARG A 75 20.25 4.68 2.80
C ARG A 75 19.51 3.34 2.85
N PHE A 76 18.98 2.86 1.72
CA PHE A 76 18.39 1.53 1.64
C PHE A 76 19.43 0.45 1.95
N ASP A 77 20.59 0.51 1.29
CA ASP A 77 21.69 -0.45 1.47
C ASP A 77 22.13 -0.49 2.95
N ALA A 78 22.29 0.68 3.59
CA ALA A 78 22.64 0.79 5.01
C ALA A 78 21.58 0.15 5.92
N VAL A 79 20.29 0.41 5.68
CA VAL A 79 19.20 -0.16 6.49
C VAL A 79 19.10 -1.67 6.31
N MET A 80 19.26 -2.19 5.09
CA MET A 80 19.23 -3.62 4.82
C MET A 80 20.44 -4.34 5.44
N ALA A 81 21.62 -3.71 5.43
CA ALA A 81 22.81 -4.25 6.08
C ALA A 81 22.68 -4.29 7.61
N GLU A 82 22.06 -3.27 8.23
CA GLU A 82 21.94 -3.18 9.69
C GLU A 82 20.77 -4.03 10.25
N ARG A 83 19.62 -4.02 9.57
CA ARG A 83 18.34 -4.51 10.15
C ARG A 83 17.58 -5.51 9.28
N GLY A 84 18.00 -5.72 8.04
CA GLY A 84 17.38 -6.63 7.07
C GLY A 84 18.31 -7.78 6.70
N ASP A 85 18.10 -8.33 5.49
CA ASP A 85 18.96 -9.32 4.86
C ASP A 85 19.49 -8.79 3.52
N PRO A 86 20.76 -8.35 3.44
CA PRO A 86 21.34 -7.81 2.21
C PRO A 86 21.50 -8.87 1.11
N ALA A 87 21.51 -10.17 1.44
CA ALA A 87 21.54 -11.24 0.44
C ALA A 87 20.18 -11.47 -0.24
N ARG A 88 19.12 -10.84 0.29
CA ARG A 88 17.75 -10.84 -0.24
C ARG A 88 17.23 -9.43 -0.44
N ALA A 89 18.12 -8.54 -0.83
CA ALA A 89 17.84 -7.14 -1.08
C ALA A 89 18.29 -6.76 -2.48
N ASP A 90 17.41 -6.12 -3.23
CA ASP A 90 17.73 -5.50 -4.52
C ASP A 90 17.28 -4.05 -4.51
N PHE A 91 17.80 -3.25 -5.44
CA PHE A 91 17.38 -1.87 -5.61
C PHE A 91 17.13 -1.55 -7.09
N LEU A 92 16.00 -0.92 -7.36
CA LEU A 92 15.61 -0.46 -8.69
C LEU A 92 15.47 1.06 -8.72
N THR A 93 15.76 1.63 -9.88
CA THR A 93 15.44 3.02 -10.19
C THR A 93 14.48 3.03 -11.36
N VAL A 94 13.35 3.72 -11.21
CA VAL A 94 12.38 3.91 -12.28
C VAL A 94 12.16 5.40 -12.49
N ALA A 95 12.60 5.88 -13.66
CA ALA A 95 12.29 7.20 -14.17
C ALA A 95 11.01 7.13 -15.01
N GLY A 96 10.05 8.03 -14.79
CA GLY A 96 8.85 8.07 -15.63
C GLY A 96 7.84 9.14 -15.26
N ASP A 97 7.19 9.74 -16.25
CA ASP A 97 6.26 10.87 -16.08
C ASP A 97 4.90 10.51 -15.45
N SER A 98 4.64 9.22 -15.20
CA SER A 98 3.37 8.74 -14.68
C SER A 98 3.54 7.59 -13.70
N SER A 99 2.63 7.50 -12.72
CA SER A 99 2.49 6.39 -11.79
C SER A 99 2.24 5.03 -12.47
N LEU A 100 2.01 5.03 -13.79
CA LEU A 100 1.96 3.83 -14.62
C LEU A 100 3.32 3.11 -14.66
N SER A 101 4.43 3.84 -14.71
CA SER A 101 5.78 3.23 -14.70
C SER A 101 6.04 2.40 -13.42
N LEU A 102 5.60 2.90 -12.27
CA LEU A 102 5.60 2.14 -11.01
C LEU A 102 4.63 0.95 -11.07
N ALA A 103 3.39 1.18 -11.51
CA ALA A 103 2.39 0.12 -11.58
C ALA A 103 2.80 -1.03 -12.52
N GLU A 104 3.48 -0.73 -13.62
CA GLU A 104 4.03 -1.72 -14.55
C GLU A 104 5.16 -2.53 -13.92
N THR A 105 6.09 -1.85 -13.24
CA THR A 105 7.17 -2.48 -12.47
C THR A 105 6.62 -3.40 -11.38
N ALA A 106 5.58 -2.94 -10.66
CA ALA A 106 4.93 -3.67 -9.58
C ALA A 106 4.35 -5.03 -10.00
N ARG A 107 4.04 -5.27 -11.29
CA ARG A 107 3.46 -6.55 -11.77
C ARG A 107 4.34 -7.76 -11.48
N GLY A 108 5.66 -7.55 -11.41
CA GLY A 108 6.66 -8.58 -11.12
C GLY A 108 6.79 -8.96 -9.65
N PHE A 109 6.02 -8.33 -8.75
CA PHE A 109 6.09 -8.52 -7.31
C PHE A 109 4.79 -9.11 -6.77
N ASP A 110 4.86 -9.74 -5.60
CA ASP A 110 3.67 -10.27 -4.93
C ASP A 110 2.89 -9.19 -4.17
N LEU A 111 3.60 -8.16 -3.70
CA LEU A 111 3.09 -7.08 -2.85
C LEU A 111 3.89 -5.80 -3.07
N VAL A 112 3.20 -4.66 -3.11
CA VAL A 112 3.82 -3.33 -3.08
C VAL A 112 3.61 -2.71 -1.71
N ILE A 113 4.63 -2.05 -1.17
CA ILE A 113 4.55 -1.29 0.08
C ILE A 113 5.00 0.12 -0.21
N MET A 114 4.18 1.10 0.18
CA MET A 114 4.48 2.51 -0.07
C MET A 114 3.89 3.42 1.01
N GLY A 115 4.45 4.62 1.13
CA GLY A 115 3.86 5.68 1.94
C GLY A 115 2.61 6.28 1.30
N ARG A 116 2.00 7.23 1.99
CA ARG A 116 0.92 8.05 1.41
C ARG A 116 1.49 9.00 0.36
N HIS A 117 0.62 9.48 -0.54
CA HIS A 117 1.03 10.51 -1.48
C HIS A 117 1.27 11.84 -0.74
N SER A 118 2.48 12.37 -0.79
CA SER A 118 2.80 13.75 -0.39
C SER A 118 2.35 14.74 -1.47
N GLU A 119 1.58 15.76 -1.05
CA GLU A 119 1.17 16.90 -1.89
C GLU A 119 2.17 18.07 -1.85
N GLU A 120 3.29 17.93 -1.14
CA GLU A 120 4.28 19.01 -1.05
C GLU A 120 4.92 19.26 -2.44
N PRO A 121 4.97 20.52 -2.94
CA PRO A 121 5.38 20.83 -4.31
C PRO A 121 6.76 20.26 -4.71
N ASP A 122 7.73 20.32 -3.81
CA ASP A 122 9.10 19.84 -4.03
C ASP A 122 9.24 18.32 -3.88
N ARG A 123 8.18 17.61 -3.47
CA ARG A 123 8.22 16.17 -3.14
C ARG A 123 7.25 15.32 -3.94
N SER A 124 6.21 15.94 -4.51
CA SER A 124 5.16 15.25 -5.26
C SER A 124 5.67 14.38 -6.41
N HIS A 125 6.84 14.71 -6.99
CA HIS A 125 7.44 13.98 -8.09
C HIS A 125 8.23 12.72 -7.67
N PHE A 126 8.55 12.55 -6.39
CA PHE A 126 9.10 11.30 -5.81
C PHE A 126 8.04 10.47 -5.07
N SER A 127 6.79 10.93 -5.10
CA SER A 127 5.68 10.39 -4.33
C SER A 127 4.64 9.80 -5.29
N ALA A 128 4.71 8.50 -5.52
CA ALA A 128 3.70 7.85 -6.34
C ALA A 128 2.34 7.79 -5.64
N ARG A 129 1.27 7.89 -6.43
CA ARG A 129 -0.13 7.78 -6.02
C ARG A 129 -0.49 6.32 -5.69
N PRO A 130 -0.66 5.92 -4.42
CA PRO A 130 -0.96 4.53 -4.07
C PRO A 130 -2.25 4.04 -4.70
N ASP A 131 -3.19 4.98 -4.91
CA ASP A 131 -4.45 4.70 -5.54
C ASP A 131 -4.31 4.19 -6.97
N VAL A 132 -3.49 4.87 -7.76
CA VAL A 132 -3.23 4.49 -9.15
C VAL A 132 -2.46 3.18 -9.22
N VAL A 133 -1.51 2.95 -8.31
CA VAL A 133 -0.74 1.70 -8.27
C VAL A 133 -1.67 0.53 -7.95
N ALA A 134 -2.52 0.64 -6.91
CA ALA A 134 -3.48 -0.40 -6.55
C ALA A 134 -4.44 -0.74 -7.70
N LEU A 135 -4.87 0.28 -8.45
CA LEU A 135 -5.74 0.10 -9.61
C LEU A 135 -5.04 -0.56 -10.81
N ARG A 136 -3.78 -0.22 -11.08
CA ARG A 136 -3.11 -0.53 -12.36
C ARG A 136 -2.07 -1.66 -12.28
N ALA A 137 -1.57 -1.98 -11.09
CA ALA A 137 -0.52 -2.98 -10.89
C ALA A 137 -1.05 -4.42 -10.93
N GLY A 138 -2.34 -4.63 -10.61
CA GLY A 138 -2.90 -5.98 -10.43
C GLY A 138 -2.29 -6.74 -9.25
N ARG A 139 -1.68 -6.01 -8.31
CA ARG A 139 -1.05 -6.52 -7.08
C ARG A 139 -1.58 -5.74 -5.87
N PRO A 140 -1.67 -6.38 -4.69
CA PRO A 140 -2.03 -5.67 -3.48
C PRO A 140 -1.00 -4.58 -3.16
N VAL A 141 -1.49 -3.47 -2.62
CA VAL A 141 -0.67 -2.36 -2.15
C VAL A 141 -0.93 -2.15 -0.67
N ILE A 142 0.12 -2.17 0.15
CA ILE A 142 0.08 -1.68 1.52
C ILE A 142 0.49 -0.21 1.53
N VAL A 143 -0.39 0.63 2.04
CA VAL A 143 -0.12 2.04 2.32
C VAL A 143 0.18 2.18 3.80
N THR A 144 1.40 2.57 4.14
CA THR A 144 1.83 2.76 5.53
C THR A 144 1.53 4.19 5.99
N PRO A 145 1.00 4.39 7.21
CA PRO A 145 0.83 5.72 7.76
C PRO A 145 2.20 6.38 8.04
N PRO A 146 2.25 7.71 8.13
CA PRO A 146 3.47 8.40 8.55
C PRO A 146 3.95 7.86 9.90
N ARG A 147 5.26 7.71 10.06
CA ARG A 147 5.90 7.24 11.30
C ARG A 147 5.57 5.79 11.70
N HIS A 148 5.07 4.96 10.77
CA HIS A 148 5.10 3.51 11.00
C HIS A 148 6.53 3.04 11.26
N ALA A 149 6.71 2.19 12.27
CA ALA A 149 8.00 1.66 12.68
C ALA A 149 7.99 0.14 12.62
N ALA A 150 9.15 -0.46 12.38
CA ALA A 150 9.25 -1.91 12.30
C ALA A 150 8.91 -2.54 13.65
N GLY A 151 8.27 -3.71 13.60
CA GLY A 151 7.81 -4.40 14.80
C GLY A 151 7.43 -5.84 14.52
N GLU A 152 6.40 -6.30 15.22
CA GLU A 152 5.78 -7.61 15.03
C GLU A 152 4.75 -7.58 13.89
N LEU A 153 4.43 -8.74 13.33
CA LEU A 153 3.29 -8.85 12.42
C LEU A 153 1.98 -8.45 13.12
N PRO A 154 1.03 -7.83 12.40
CA PRO A 154 -0.30 -7.52 12.92
C PRO A 154 -1.00 -8.76 13.52
N GLN A 155 -1.18 -8.75 14.84
CA GLN A 155 -1.89 -9.85 15.55
C GLN A 155 -3.40 -9.79 15.34
N ARG A 156 -3.92 -8.61 15.00
CA ARG A 156 -5.33 -8.36 14.72
C ARG A 156 -5.48 -7.70 13.35
N VAL A 157 -6.28 -8.29 12.48
CA VAL A 157 -6.54 -7.76 11.14
C VAL A 157 -8.03 -7.50 10.97
N LEU A 158 -8.37 -6.29 10.55
CA LEU A 158 -9.75 -5.94 10.19
C LEU A 158 -9.88 -5.97 8.67
N ILE A 159 -10.97 -6.60 8.18
CA ILE A 159 -11.31 -6.66 6.77
C ILE A 159 -12.62 -5.90 6.55
N GLY A 160 -12.61 -4.91 5.67
CA GLY A 160 -13.84 -4.29 5.17
C GLY A 160 -14.47 -5.17 4.09
N TRP A 161 -15.72 -5.59 4.28
CA TRP A 161 -16.43 -6.52 3.42
C TRP A 161 -17.77 -5.96 2.94
N ASP A 162 -17.87 -5.71 1.63
CA ASP A 162 -19.09 -5.27 0.96
C ASP A 162 -19.69 -6.33 0.01
N GLY A 163 -19.13 -7.54 0.02
CA GLY A 163 -19.56 -8.66 -0.83
C GLY A 163 -19.05 -8.62 -2.26
N LYS A 164 -18.30 -7.59 -2.67
CA LYS A 164 -17.92 -7.41 -4.07
C LYS A 164 -16.56 -8.01 -4.43
N ARG A 165 -16.25 -7.99 -5.72
CA ARG A 165 -15.09 -8.70 -6.31
C ARG A 165 -13.75 -8.22 -5.74
N ASN A 166 -13.61 -6.92 -5.51
CA ASN A 166 -12.38 -6.30 -5.00
C ASN A 166 -12.16 -6.65 -3.51
N ALA A 167 -13.22 -6.75 -2.71
CA ALA A 167 -13.15 -7.22 -1.33
C ALA A 167 -12.77 -8.71 -1.27
N ALA A 168 -13.35 -9.53 -2.15
CA ALA A 168 -12.96 -10.94 -2.30
C ALA A 168 -11.48 -11.08 -2.69
N ARG A 169 -11.01 -10.24 -3.62
CA ARG A 169 -9.60 -10.17 -4.01
C ARG A 169 -8.70 -9.78 -2.84
N ALA A 170 -9.08 -8.75 -2.09
CA ALA A 170 -8.32 -8.27 -0.94
C ALA A 170 -8.17 -9.34 0.15
N VAL A 171 -9.21 -10.14 0.41
CA VAL A 171 -9.12 -11.29 1.35
C VAL A 171 -8.07 -12.30 0.89
N VAL A 172 -8.08 -12.67 -0.39
CA VAL A 172 -7.13 -13.65 -0.95
C VAL A 172 -5.70 -13.10 -0.95
N ASP A 173 -5.51 -11.85 -1.35
CA ASP A 173 -4.20 -11.19 -1.35
C ASP A 173 -3.64 -11.01 0.07
N ALA A 174 -4.50 -10.76 1.06
CA ALA A 174 -4.11 -10.61 2.46
C ALA A 174 -3.88 -11.94 3.18
N MET A 175 -4.15 -13.09 2.55
CA MET A 175 -4.11 -14.40 3.21
C MET A 175 -2.84 -14.68 4.04
N PRO A 176 -1.61 -14.32 3.61
CA PRO A 176 -0.42 -14.49 4.45
C PRO A 176 -0.56 -13.81 5.82
N PHE A 177 -1.08 -12.58 5.86
CA PHE A 177 -1.36 -11.85 7.10
C PHE A 177 -2.48 -12.50 7.90
N LEU A 178 -3.57 -12.88 7.23
CA LEU A 178 -4.74 -13.47 7.90
C LEU A 178 -4.40 -14.79 8.59
N THR A 179 -3.55 -15.61 7.99
CA THR A 179 -3.10 -16.87 8.58
C THR A 179 -2.10 -16.70 9.73
N ALA A 180 -1.39 -15.57 9.78
CA ALA A 180 -0.44 -15.27 10.85
C ALA A 180 -1.07 -14.50 12.02
N ALA A 181 -2.25 -13.90 11.80
CA ALA A 181 -2.97 -13.13 12.82
C ALA A 181 -3.63 -14.04 13.87
N ALA A 182 -3.65 -13.57 15.11
CA ALA A 182 -4.37 -14.24 16.21
C ALA A 182 -5.89 -14.11 16.05
N GLU A 183 -6.38 -12.97 15.54
CA GLU A 183 -7.80 -12.71 15.32
C GLU A 183 -8.05 -11.87 14.07
N VAL A 184 -9.05 -12.25 13.28
CA VAL A 184 -9.49 -11.53 12.10
C VAL A 184 -10.95 -11.12 12.26
N LEU A 185 -11.24 -9.83 12.03
CA LEU A 185 -12.58 -9.28 12.08
C LEU A 185 -13.05 -8.91 10.67
N LEU A 186 -14.08 -9.60 10.18
CA LEU A 186 -14.72 -9.32 8.89
C LEU A 186 -15.91 -8.37 9.11
N VAL A 187 -15.77 -7.10 8.74
CA VAL A 187 -16.75 -6.05 9.00
C VAL A 187 -17.53 -5.68 7.75
N SER A 188 -18.86 -5.76 7.83
CA SER A 188 -19.77 -5.14 6.86
C SER A 188 -20.46 -3.92 7.49
N ILE A 189 -20.51 -2.81 6.75
CA ILE A 189 -21.19 -1.59 7.20
C ILE A 189 -22.61 -1.53 6.62
N GLY A 190 -23.59 -1.29 7.46
CA GLY A 190 -24.99 -1.13 7.09
C GLY A 190 -25.68 -2.47 6.90
N LYS A 191 -26.00 -2.83 5.66
CA LYS A 191 -26.76 -4.05 5.37
C LYS A 191 -25.84 -5.27 5.28
N PRO A 192 -26.24 -6.42 5.84
CA PRO A 192 -25.50 -7.66 5.62
C PRO A 192 -25.40 -7.95 4.13
N PRO A 193 -24.25 -8.47 3.65
CA PRO A 193 -24.23 -9.14 2.36
C PRO A 193 -25.24 -10.30 2.38
N PRO A 194 -25.81 -10.69 1.23
CA PRO A 194 -26.67 -11.87 1.15
C PRO A 194 -26.03 -13.07 1.88
N GLU A 195 -26.79 -13.79 2.71
CA GLU A 195 -26.26 -14.83 3.63
C GLU A 195 -25.31 -15.84 2.95
N ARG A 196 -25.53 -16.13 1.66
CA ARG A 196 -24.68 -17.04 0.88
C ARG A 196 -23.28 -16.49 0.60
N GLU A 197 -23.12 -15.18 0.47
CA GLU A 197 -21.84 -14.55 0.10
C GLU A 197 -20.90 -14.44 1.32
N GLY A 198 -21.42 -13.97 2.46
CA GLY A 198 -20.65 -13.85 3.70
C GLY A 198 -20.24 -15.21 4.29
N ALA A 199 -21.14 -16.21 4.26
CA ALA A 199 -20.81 -17.56 4.72
C ALA A 199 -19.72 -18.22 3.85
N THR A 200 -19.74 -17.97 2.53
CA THR A 200 -18.76 -18.57 1.61
C THR A 200 -17.35 -18.02 1.85
N ILE A 201 -17.20 -16.71 2.11
CA ILE A 201 -15.87 -16.13 2.37
C ILE A 201 -15.31 -16.55 3.74
N LEU A 202 -16.14 -16.66 4.77
CA LEU A 202 -15.73 -17.18 6.07
C LEU A 202 -15.27 -18.64 5.97
N ASN A 203 -16.00 -19.47 5.21
CA ASN A 203 -15.60 -20.86 4.94
C ASN A 203 -14.26 -20.94 4.20
N LEU A 204 -14.00 -20.05 3.25
CA LEU A 204 -12.69 -19.96 2.58
C LEU A 204 -11.58 -19.66 3.59
N MET A 205 -11.76 -18.63 4.40
CA MET A 205 -10.79 -18.23 5.43
C MET A 205 -10.53 -19.36 6.43
N GLN A 206 -11.60 -20.03 6.90
CA GLN A 206 -11.48 -21.20 7.79
C GLN A 206 -10.68 -22.34 7.16
N ARG A 207 -10.89 -22.63 5.87
CA ARG A 207 -10.12 -23.67 5.14
C ARG A 207 -8.63 -23.34 5.03
N HIS A 208 -8.27 -22.06 5.12
CA HIS A 208 -6.89 -21.60 5.18
C HIS A 208 -6.34 -21.52 6.62
N GLY A 209 -7.13 -21.87 7.64
CA GLY A 209 -6.72 -21.82 9.05
C GLY A 209 -6.83 -20.44 9.69
N VAL A 210 -7.61 -19.52 9.11
CA VAL A 210 -7.80 -18.17 9.64
C VAL A 210 -8.86 -18.17 10.75
N ASN A 211 -8.53 -17.59 11.90
CA ASN A 211 -9.49 -17.32 12.99
C ASN A 211 -10.28 -16.04 12.71
N ALA A 212 -11.32 -16.15 11.86
CA ALA A 212 -12.15 -15.02 11.46
C ALA A 212 -13.56 -15.07 12.07
N ARG A 213 -14.06 -13.92 12.52
CA ARG A 213 -15.47 -13.73 12.89
C ARG A 213 -16.11 -12.58 12.10
N PRO A 214 -17.38 -12.69 11.68
CA PRO A 214 -18.10 -11.60 11.05
C PRO A 214 -18.67 -10.62 12.07
N GLU A 215 -18.78 -9.36 11.69
CA GLU A 215 -19.49 -8.32 12.42
C GLU A 215 -20.19 -7.36 11.45
N ILE A 216 -21.41 -6.96 11.79
CA ILE A 216 -22.18 -5.99 11.02
C ILE A 216 -22.31 -4.74 11.88
N LEU A 217 -21.78 -3.63 11.40
CA LEU A 217 -21.82 -2.35 12.09
C LEU A 217 -22.80 -1.41 11.38
N PRO A 218 -23.53 -0.57 12.11
CA PRO A 218 -24.37 0.45 11.49
C PRO A 218 -23.51 1.48 10.76
N GLU A 219 -24.04 2.03 9.67
CA GLU A 219 -23.42 3.20 9.06
C GLU A 219 -23.54 4.41 10.02
N LYS A 220 -22.41 5.01 10.37
CA LYS A 220 -22.33 6.18 11.25
C LYS A 220 -22.22 7.47 10.42
N ARG A 221 -22.37 8.61 11.09
CA ARG A 221 -22.04 9.92 10.52
C ARG A 221 -20.58 9.91 10.04
N GLY A 222 -20.33 10.28 8.79
CA GLY A 222 -19.01 10.17 8.15
C GLY A 222 -18.87 8.97 7.19
N GLY A 223 -19.89 8.12 7.08
CA GLY A 223 -19.98 7.06 6.08
C GLY A 223 -19.17 5.81 6.43
N ALA A 224 -19.20 4.82 5.53
CA ALA A 224 -18.58 3.51 5.74
C ALA A 224 -17.08 3.55 6.03
N GLY A 225 -16.33 4.47 5.41
CA GLY A 225 -14.90 4.60 5.64
C GLY A 225 -14.59 4.99 7.08
N ARG A 226 -15.33 5.95 7.65
CA ARG A 226 -15.14 6.37 9.03
C ARG A 226 -15.51 5.26 10.01
N ALA A 227 -16.63 4.57 9.75
CA ALA A 227 -17.05 3.45 10.56
C ALA A 227 -15.99 2.32 10.58
N LEU A 228 -15.32 2.05 9.46
CA LEU A 228 -14.22 1.09 9.39
C LEU A 228 -12.99 1.53 10.19
N LEU A 229 -12.62 2.81 10.13
CA LEU A 229 -11.50 3.35 10.92
C LEU A 229 -11.77 3.30 12.42
N ASP A 230 -12.97 3.71 12.84
CA ASP A 230 -13.39 3.62 14.23
C ASP A 230 -13.38 2.15 14.70
N ALA A 231 -13.91 1.23 13.90
CA ALA A 231 -13.89 -0.21 14.20
C ALA A 231 -12.47 -0.79 14.26
N ALA A 232 -11.56 -0.36 13.38
CA ALA A 232 -10.17 -0.79 13.40
C ALA A 232 -9.46 -0.32 14.67
N GLN A 233 -9.76 0.90 15.12
CA GLN A 233 -9.27 1.44 16.38
C GLN A 233 -9.82 0.68 17.59
N ASP A 234 -11.14 0.49 17.66
CA ASP A 234 -11.82 -0.22 18.76
C ASP A 234 -11.34 -1.68 18.86
N PHE A 235 -11.11 -2.32 17.72
CA PHE A 235 -10.57 -3.69 17.65
C PHE A 235 -9.06 -3.76 17.95
N GLY A 236 -8.34 -2.65 17.87
CA GLY A 236 -6.87 -2.63 17.96
C GLY A 236 -6.21 -3.32 16.78
N ALA A 237 -6.75 -3.13 15.57
CA ALA A 237 -6.21 -3.71 14.35
C ALA A 237 -4.81 -3.14 14.05
N GLY A 238 -3.86 -4.02 13.73
CA GLY A 238 -2.53 -3.63 13.22
C GLY A 238 -2.49 -3.53 11.69
N LEU A 239 -3.53 -4.01 11.01
CA LEU A 239 -3.70 -3.94 9.56
C LEU A 239 -5.18 -3.85 9.22
N LEU A 240 -5.50 -2.93 8.31
CA LEU A 240 -6.81 -2.84 7.68
C LEU A 240 -6.73 -3.37 6.24
N VAL A 241 -7.64 -4.24 5.84
CA VAL A 241 -7.74 -4.83 4.50
C VAL A 241 -9.02 -4.36 3.83
N ILE A 242 -8.93 -3.78 2.64
CA ILE A 242 -10.09 -3.30 1.87
C ILE A 242 -9.96 -3.61 0.37
N GLY A 243 -11.12 -3.81 -0.27
CA GLY A 243 -11.23 -3.67 -1.72
C GLY A 243 -11.24 -2.18 -2.12
N ALA A 244 -10.61 -1.85 -3.24
CA ALA A 244 -10.51 -0.48 -3.75
C ALA A 244 -11.38 -0.23 -5.01
N TYR A 245 -11.72 1.04 -5.29
CA TYR A 245 -12.30 1.57 -6.56
C TYR A 245 -13.71 1.17 -7.03
N GLU A 246 -14.54 0.44 -6.29
CA GLU A 246 -15.83 0.02 -6.85
C GLU A 246 -16.98 1.04 -6.69
N HIS A 247 -16.79 2.12 -5.92
CA HIS A 247 -17.85 3.12 -5.65
C HIS A 247 -17.85 4.37 -6.52
N SER A 248 -17.04 4.45 -7.59
CA SER A 248 -17.17 5.53 -8.57
C SER A 248 -17.80 5.03 -9.87
N LYS A 249 -19.05 5.45 -10.12
CA LYS A 249 -19.75 5.22 -11.40
C LYS A 249 -19.21 6.11 -12.53
N PHE A 250 -18.15 6.90 -12.31
CA PHE A 250 -17.55 7.74 -13.33
C PHE A 250 -16.04 7.54 -13.38
N HIS A 251 -15.55 7.20 -14.57
CA HIS A 251 -14.16 6.89 -14.85
C HIS A 251 -13.21 8.09 -14.65
N GLU A 252 -13.76 9.31 -14.51
CA GLU A 252 -13.03 10.57 -14.32
C GLU A 252 -12.95 11.01 -12.84
N ASP A 253 -13.83 10.52 -11.96
CA ASP A 253 -13.83 10.77 -10.49
C ASP A 253 -13.45 9.48 -9.73
N LEU A 254 -12.36 8.83 -10.12
CA LEU A 254 -12.07 7.44 -9.76
C LEU A 254 -11.56 7.24 -8.33
N LEU A 255 -12.16 7.87 -7.33
CA LEU A 255 -11.82 7.68 -5.93
C LEU A 255 -13.10 7.46 -5.12
N GLY A 256 -13.31 6.22 -4.66
CA GLY A 256 -14.36 5.95 -3.68
C GLY A 256 -14.05 6.69 -2.37
N GLY A 257 -15.06 7.30 -1.74
CA GLY A 257 -14.88 8.07 -0.50
C GLY A 257 -14.18 7.30 0.62
N VAL A 258 -14.33 5.97 0.65
CA VAL A 258 -13.60 5.09 1.58
C VAL A 258 -12.10 5.12 1.28
N THR A 259 -11.68 4.83 0.05
CA THR A 259 -10.27 4.82 -0.35
C THR A 259 -9.59 6.15 -0.05
N ASN A 260 -10.20 7.29 -0.40
CA ASN A 260 -9.64 8.61 -0.11
C ASN A 260 -9.45 8.84 1.39
N LEU A 261 -10.46 8.51 2.18
CA LEU A 261 -10.37 8.64 3.62
C LEU A 261 -9.24 7.78 4.19
N MET A 262 -9.04 6.57 3.67
CA MET A 262 -7.96 5.69 4.13
C MET A 262 -6.58 6.25 3.81
N LEU A 263 -6.40 6.73 2.57
CA LEU A 263 -5.13 7.34 2.14
C LEU A 263 -4.84 8.64 2.89
N ALA A 264 -5.88 9.38 3.30
CA ALA A 264 -5.73 10.63 4.04
C ALA A 264 -5.55 10.43 5.56
N GLU A 265 -6.31 9.53 6.18
CA GLU A 265 -6.52 9.53 7.64
C GLU A 265 -6.16 8.22 8.35
N ALA A 266 -6.04 7.07 7.67
CA ALA A 266 -5.86 5.78 8.35
C ALA A 266 -4.61 5.71 9.26
N PRO A 267 -4.74 5.58 10.58
CA PRO A 267 -3.60 5.63 11.51
C PRO A 267 -2.78 4.33 11.55
N LEU A 268 -3.10 3.37 10.67
CA LEU A 268 -2.54 2.04 10.58
C LEU A 268 -2.28 1.67 9.11
N PRO A 269 -1.41 0.68 8.83
CA PRO A 269 -1.24 0.16 7.48
C PRO A 269 -2.56 -0.30 6.86
N VAL A 270 -2.77 0.05 5.58
CA VAL A 270 -3.96 -0.35 4.82
C VAL A 270 -3.53 -1.16 3.61
N LEU A 271 -3.93 -2.43 3.54
CA LEU A 271 -3.81 -3.26 2.34
C LEU A 271 -5.02 -3.02 1.44
N MET A 272 -4.73 -2.68 0.19
CA MET A 272 -5.70 -2.37 -0.85
C MET A 272 -5.52 -3.31 -2.04
N SER A 273 -6.62 -3.88 -2.54
CA SER A 273 -6.65 -4.67 -3.79
C SER A 273 -7.79 -4.24 -4.70
N HIS A 274 -7.61 -4.41 -6.01
CA HIS A 274 -8.60 -4.09 -7.06
C HIS A 274 -8.88 -5.31 -7.96
#